data_AF-A0A5E8HF78-F1
#
_entry.id   AF-A0A5E8HF78-F1
#
_cell.length_a   1.000
_cell.length_b   1.000
_cell.length_c   1.000
_cell.angle_alpha   90.00
_cell.angle_beta   90.00
_cell.angle_gamma   90.00
#
_symmetry.space_group_name_H-M   'P 1'
#
loop_
_entity.id
_entity.type
_entity.pdbx_description
1 polymer ?
#
loop_
_entity_poly.entity_id
_entity_poly.type
_entity_poly.pdbx_seq_one_letter_code
_entity_poly.pdbx_strand_id
1 'polypeptide(L)'
;MRNHKLTFLILVFLLILPLQAVQTILLKQGKSIKGIVTNQNVDSVEVDTQNGKHMVISKKSVLKIIYKDIAEAEEEKIRKEEEEKRKQEKEKAIAAKQEEIRKRRESLAQQEAENRMKIQEGNVATHSLRDSFVLTSVADGNMITLAPESAKCQTFKEYPEYFWLFGALRFYEPNWDELLPKDNRPVRIKQTSTWTDMAITLLGGFAITITRKTIVVDVCEGSGFRMVSDSEIKRIKEEAVEQIKTEQELKEAEEKYELEQLEKDLETLKRKR
;
A
#
# COMPACT_ATOMS: atom_id res chain seq x y z
N MET A 1 0.45 -45.81 84.16
CA MET A 1 1.31 -46.00 82.96
C MET A 1 0.69 -45.21 81.83
N ARG A 2 1.28 -44.07 81.47
CA ARG A 2 0.68 -43.10 80.54
C ARG A 2 0.88 -43.60 79.11
N ASN A 3 -0.19 -43.64 78.32
CA ASN A 3 -0.27 -44.22 76.97
C ASN A 3 0.59 -43.45 75.94
N HIS A 4 1.91 -43.49 76.11
CA HIS A 4 2.89 -42.84 75.23
C HIS A 4 2.89 -43.45 73.82
N LYS A 5 2.50 -44.72 73.68
CA LYS A 5 2.36 -45.35 72.37
C LYS A 5 1.18 -44.82 71.56
N LEU A 6 0.08 -44.44 72.22
CA LEU A 6 -1.10 -43.86 71.54
C LEU A 6 -0.84 -42.41 71.11
N THR A 7 -0.16 -41.63 71.97
CA THR A 7 0.23 -40.25 71.65
C THR A 7 1.26 -40.18 70.52
N PHE A 8 2.20 -41.13 70.47
CA PHE A 8 3.16 -41.23 69.37
C PHE A 8 2.49 -41.59 68.03
N LEU A 9 1.49 -42.49 68.06
CA LEU A 9 0.70 -42.84 66.87
C LEU A 9 -0.13 -41.66 66.33
N ILE A 10 -0.73 -40.87 67.22
CA ILE A 10 -1.47 -39.65 66.85
C ILE A 10 -0.52 -38.58 66.28
N LEU A 11 0.68 -38.42 66.85
CA LEU A 11 1.68 -37.46 66.38
C LEU A 11 2.19 -37.84 64.98
N VAL A 12 2.40 -39.13 64.71
CA VAL A 12 2.80 -39.64 63.38
C VAL A 12 1.66 -39.48 62.37
N PHE A 13 0.40 -39.69 62.76
CA PHE A 13 -0.76 -39.44 61.89
C PHE A 13 -0.95 -37.95 61.55
N LEU A 14 -0.68 -37.04 62.50
CA LEU A 14 -0.71 -35.58 62.29
C LEU A 14 0.39 -35.07 61.35
N LEU A 15 1.53 -35.78 61.27
CA LEU A 15 2.65 -35.46 60.38
C LEU A 15 2.41 -35.85 58.92
N ILE A 16 1.43 -36.73 58.63
CA ILE A 16 1.10 -37.20 57.27
C ILE A 16 0.00 -36.34 56.61
N LEU A 17 -0.61 -35.41 57.36
CA LEU A 17 -1.75 -34.61 56.89
C LEU A 17 -1.49 -33.44 55.90
N PRO A 18 -0.27 -33.08 55.43
CA PRO A 18 -0.12 -32.03 54.41
C PRO A 18 0.30 -32.55 53.02
N LEU A 19 -0.17 -33.72 52.59
CA LEU A 19 0.16 -34.26 51.24
C LEU A 19 -0.88 -33.93 50.14
N GLN A 20 -1.91 -33.14 50.43
CA GLN A 20 -2.85 -32.65 49.41
C GLN A 20 -2.35 -31.29 48.89
N ALA A 21 -1.43 -31.31 47.92
CA ALA A 21 -0.88 -30.11 47.31
C ALA A 21 -1.98 -29.37 46.52
N VAL A 22 -2.40 -28.21 47.02
CA VAL A 22 -3.27 -27.28 46.30
C VAL A 22 -2.48 -26.73 45.11
N GLN A 23 -3.04 -26.84 43.91
CA GLN A 23 -2.41 -26.35 42.67
C GLN A 23 -3.12 -25.09 42.21
N THR A 24 -2.37 -24.18 41.60
CA THR A 24 -2.93 -22.97 40.99
C THR A 24 -2.94 -23.13 39.47
N ILE A 25 -4.13 -23.00 38.88
CA ILE A 25 -4.37 -23.09 37.45
C ILE A 25 -4.65 -21.69 36.92
N LEU A 26 -3.77 -21.20 36.05
CA LEU A 26 -3.92 -19.90 35.41
C LEU A 26 -4.68 -20.03 34.10
N LEU A 27 -5.73 -19.25 33.89
CA LEU A 27 -6.50 -19.20 32.64
C LEU A 27 -6.04 -18.03 31.75
N LYS A 28 -6.16 -18.18 30.43
CA LYS A 28 -5.83 -17.15 29.43
C LYS A 28 -6.64 -15.85 29.58
N GLN A 29 -7.79 -15.92 30.25
CA GLN A 29 -8.68 -14.78 30.50
C GLN A 29 -8.33 -14.02 31.80
N GLY A 30 -7.20 -14.31 32.43
CA GLY A 30 -6.72 -13.62 33.64
C GLY A 30 -7.33 -14.11 34.96
N LYS A 31 -8.17 -15.16 34.93
CA LYS A 31 -8.71 -15.79 36.15
C LYS A 31 -7.77 -16.90 36.64
N SER A 32 -7.58 -17.00 37.95
CA SER A 32 -6.83 -18.09 38.59
C SER A 32 -7.76 -18.99 39.39
N ILE A 33 -7.68 -20.30 39.19
CA ILE A 33 -8.47 -21.29 39.95
C ILE A 33 -7.51 -22.09 40.83
N LYS A 34 -7.78 -22.11 42.14
CA LYS A 34 -7.03 -22.89 43.13
C LYS A 34 -7.79 -24.16 43.46
N GLY A 35 -7.16 -25.31 43.26
CA GLY A 35 -7.80 -26.60 43.46
C GLY A 35 -6.83 -27.76 43.33
N ILE A 36 -7.31 -28.96 43.65
CA ILE A 36 -6.55 -30.19 43.53
C ILE A 36 -6.90 -30.78 42.16
N VAL A 37 -5.90 -31.02 41.33
CA VAL A 37 -6.11 -31.69 40.04
C VAL A 37 -6.23 -33.18 40.30
N THR A 38 -7.41 -33.74 40.07
CA THR A 38 -7.71 -35.16 40.31
C THR A 38 -7.43 -36.03 39.09
N ASN A 39 -7.69 -35.51 37.89
CA ASN A 39 -7.44 -36.23 36.64
C ASN A 39 -7.05 -35.27 35.51
N GLN A 40 -6.22 -35.74 34.58
CA GLN A 40 -5.79 -34.98 33.41
C GLN A 40 -5.93 -35.83 32.14
N ASN A 41 -6.71 -35.34 31.19
CA ASN A 41 -6.85 -35.93 29.86
C ASN A 41 -6.19 -35.00 28.80
N VAL A 42 -6.18 -35.40 27.53
CA VAL A 42 -5.56 -34.64 26.43
C VAL A 42 -6.26 -33.29 26.19
N ASP A 43 -7.58 -33.24 26.38
CA ASP A 43 -8.40 -32.06 26.08
C ASP A 43 -8.85 -31.28 27.33
N SER A 44 -8.87 -31.92 28.51
CA SER A 44 -9.41 -31.36 29.75
C SER A 44 -8.58 -31.69 31.00
N VAL A 45 -8.75 -30.85 32.02
CA VAL A 45 -8.21 -31.02 33.37
C VAL A 45 -9.38 -31.00 34.34
N GLU A 46 -9.48 -32.03 35.16
CA GLU A 46 -10.49 -32.14 36.21
C GLU A 46 -9.91 -31.62 37.53
N VAL A 47 -10.61 -30.66 38.14
CA VAL A 47 -10.13 -29.89 39.28
C VAL A 47 -11.19 -29.90 40.36
N ASP A 48 -10.81 -30.36 41.54
CA ASP A 48 -11.60 -30.16 42.75
C ASP A 48 -11.20 -28.84 43.39
N THR A 49 -12.10 -27.87 43.28
CA THR A 49 -11.90 -26.55 43.87
C THR A 49 -12.00 -26.66 45.40
N GLN A 50 -11.31 -25.80 46.15
CA GLN A 50 -11.36 -25.77 47.63
C GLN A 50 -12.78 -25.66 48.22
N ASN A 51 -13.76 -25.25 47.41
CA ASN A 51 -15.19 -25.17 47.78
C ASN A 51 -15.96 -26.50 47.59
N GLY A 52 -15.28 -27.61 47.32
CA GLY A 52 -15.91 -28.94 47.14
C GLY A 52 -16.60 -29.14 45.79
N LYS A 53 -16.36 -28.26 44.82
CA LYS A 53 -16.95 -28.32 43.47
C LYS A 53 -15.94 -28.90 42.48
N HIS A 54 -16.35 -29.98 41.82
CA HIS A 54 -15.63 -30.59 40.71
C HIS A 54 -15.84 -29.79 39.42
N MET A 55 -14.76 -29.38 38.76
CA MET A 55 -14.80 -28.58 37.53
C MET A 55 -13.90 -29.18 36.45
N VAL A 56 -14.46 -29.33 35.25
CA VAL A 56 -13.73 -29.76 34.06
C VAL A 56 -13.32 -28.52 33.26
N ILE A 57 -12.02 -28.25 33.17
CA ILE A 57 -11.46 -27.09 32.47
C ILE A 57 -10.78 -27.57 31.18
N SER A 58 -11.14 -26.98 30.03
CA SER A 58 -10.45 -27.29 28.78
C SER A 58 -9.02 -26.77 28.78
N LYS A 59 -8.05 -27.57 28.34
CA LYS A 59 -6.64 -27.16 28.26
C LYS A 59 -6.40 -26.00 27.30
N LYS A 60 -7.32 -25.75 26.35
CA LYS A 60 -7.25 -24.58 25.45
C LYS A 60 -7.34 -23.25 26.19
N SER A 61 -8.01 -23.21 27.35
CA SER A 61 -8.17 -22.01 28.17
C SER A 61 -7.12 -21.88 29.28
N VAL A 62 -6.26 -22.89 29.49
CA VAL A 62 -5.23 -22.91 30.53
C VAL A 62 -3.91 -22.34 29.99
N LEU A 63 -3.31 -21.41 30.73
CA LEU A 63 -2.03 -20.77 30.42
C LEU A 63 -0.86 -21.55 31.04
N LYS A 64 -0.95 -21.91 32.33
CA LYS A 64 0.07 -22.69 33.06
C LYS A 64 -0.54 -23.30 34.32
N ILE A 65 -0.11 -24.52 34.67
CA ILE A 65 -0.40 -25.19 35.95
C ILE A 65 0.91 -25.19 36.73
N ILE A 66 0.93 -24.57 37.91
CA ILE A 66 2.12 -24.43 38.73
C ILE A 66 1.98 -25.30 39.98
N TYR A 67 2.92 -26.23 40.16
CA TYR A 67 2.92 -27.23 41.24
C TYR A 67 3.64 -26.77 42.52
N LYS A 68 3.99 -25.48 42.62
CA LYS A 68 4.63 -24.87 43.78
C LYS A 68 4.23 -23.40 43.84
N ASP A 69 3.82 -22.89 44.99
CA ASP A 69 3.48 -21.48 45.16
C ASP A 69 4.74 -20.62 44.91
N ILE A 70 4.80 -19.92 43.78
CA ILE A 70 5.85 -18.96 43.44
C ILE A 70 5.26 -17.56 43.60
N ALA A 71 6.05 -16.63 44.14
CA ALA A 71 5.67 -15.23 44.28
C ALA A 71 5.53 -14.54 42.91
N GLU A 72 4.42 -13.83 42.72
CA GLU A 72 3.95 -13.17 41.49
C GLU A 72 5.01 -12.27 40.80
N ALA A 73 5.97 -11.74 41.56
CA ALA A 73 6.99 -10.79 41.10
C ALA A 73 8.12 -11.38 40.23
N GLU A 74 8.50 -12.66 40.40
CA GLU A 74 9.54 -13.30 39.57
C GLU A 74 8.97 -13.79 38.22
N GLU A 75 7.68 -14.14 38.18
CA GLU A 75 6.99 -14.58 36.97
C GLU A 75 6.78 -13.43 35.97
N GLU A 76 6.59 -12.21 36.47
CA GLU A 76 6.39 -11.02 35.65
C GLU A 76 7.71 -10.48 35.06
N LYS A 77 8.83 -10.62 35.78
CA LYS A 77 10.17 -10.23 35.28
C LYS A 77 10.60 -11.07 34.08
N ILE A 78 10.42 -12.39 34.16
CA ILE A 78 10.79 -13.30 33.08
C ILE A 78 9.89 -13.09 31.84
N ARG A 79 8.60 -12.77 32.04
CA ARG A 79 7.69 -12.41 30.94
C ARG A 79 8.12 -11.13 30.22
N LYS A 80 8.49 -10.08 30.97
CA LYS A 80 8.90 -8.80 30.39
C LYS A 80 10.22 -8.91 29.61
N GLU A 81 11.21 -9.62 30.17
CA GLU A 81 12.54 -9.74 29.56
C GLU A 81 12.51 -10.50 28.22
N GLU A 82 11.70 -11.55 28.12
CA GLU A 82 11.60 -12.34 26.88
C GLU A 82 10.72 -11.68 25.80
N GLU A 83 9.69 -10.93 26.21
CA GLU A 83 8.85 -10.15 25.29
C GLU A 83 9.64 -8.97 24.67
N GLU A 84 10.50 -8.34 25.48
CA GLU A 84 11.31 -7.21 25.04
C GLU A 84 12.43 -7.64 24.09
N LYS A 85 13.04 -8.81 24.32
CA LYS A 85 14.03 -9.39 23.39
C LYS A 85 13.42 -9.73 22.02
N ARG A 86 12.19 -10.26 21.98
CA ARG A 86 11.45 -10.52 20.72
C ARG A 86 11.04 -9.24 19.99
N LYS A 87 10.65 -8.19 20.72
CA LYS A 87 10.34 -6.88 20.12
C LYS A 87 11.57 -6.27 19.47
N GLN A 88 12.73 -6.31 20.15
CA GLN A 88 13.97 -5.75 19.62
C GLN A 88 14.48 -6.46 18.36
N GLU A 89 14.38 -7.80 18.28
CA GLU A 89 14.76 -8.53 17.06
C GLU A 89 13.82 -8.23 15.89
N LYS A 90 12.50 -8.16 16.16
CA LYS A 90 11.50 -7.80 15.14
C LYS A 90 11.71 -6.37 14.62
N GLU A 91 11.99 -5.44 15.51
CA GLU A 91 12.21 -4.03 15.16
C GLU A 91 13.51 -3.85 14.35
N LYS A 92 14.57 -4.59 14.68
CA LYS A 92 15.82 -4.61 13.88
C LYS A 92 15.63 -5.21 12.49
N ALA A 93 14.88 -6.31 12.37
CA ALA A 93 14.60 -6.93 11.08
C ALA A 93 13.74 -6.03 10.18
N ILE A 94 12.74 -5.36 10.76
CA ILE A 94 11.89 -4.40 10.04
C ILE A 94 12.71 -3.16 9.64
N ALA A 95 13.53 -2.62 10.54
CA ALA A 95 14.38 -1.46 10.25
C ALA A 95 15.40 -1.76 9.15
N ALA A 96 16.02 -2.94 9.14
CA ALA A 96 16.96 -3.35 8.09
C ALA A 96 16.27 -3.44 6.72
N LYS A 97 15.07 -4.03 6.65
CA LYS A 97 14.31 -4.15 5.40
C LYS A 97 13.78 -2.80 4.90
N GLN A 98 13.38 -1.91 5.80
CA GLN A 98 12.99 -0.53 5.47
C GLN A 98 14.16 0.28 4.89
N GLU A 99 15.35 0.13 5.47
CA GLU A 99 16.55 0.82 4.98
C GLU A 99 16.98 0.34 3.59
N GLU A 100 16.88 -0.97 3.31
CA GLU A 100 17.15 -1.53 2.00
C GLU A 100 16.17 -1.01 0.93
N ILE A 101 14.87 -0.95 1.26
CA ILE A 101 13.85 -0.37 0.38
C ILE A 101 14.13 1.11 0.13
N ARG A 102 14.55 1.86 1.15
CA ARG A 102 14.90 3.28 1.02
C ARG A 102 16.05 3.49 0.03
N LYS A 103 17.15 2.74 0.19
CA LYS A 103 18.30 2.81 -0.71
C LYS A 103 17.96 2.44 -2.15
N ARG A 104 17.12 1.42 -2.34
CA ARG A 104 16.64 1.03 -3.67
C ARG A 104 15.82 2.14 -4.33
N ARG A 105 14.90 2.77 -3.59
CA ARG A 105 14.10 3.92 -4.09
C ARG A 105 14.98 5.11 -4.45
N GLU A 106 15.99 5.43 -3.63
CA GLU A 106 16.94 6.51 -3.92
C GLU A 106 17.74 6.23 -5.20
N SER A 107 18.21 5.00 -5.41
CA SER A 107 18.94 4.62 -6.63
C SER A 107 18.07 4.71 -7.90
N LEU A 108 16.80 4.30 -7.81
CA LEU A 108 15.83 4.41 -8.91
C LEU A 108 15.55 5.88 -9.24
N ALA A 109 15.33 6.72 -8.22
CA ALA A 109 15.10 8.15 -8.41
C ALA A 109 16.28 8.88 -9.09
N GLN A 110 17.52 8.51 -8.74
CA GLN A 110 18.72 9.04 -9.38
C GLN A 110 18.81 8.61 -10.86
N GLN A 111 18.56 7.33 -11.14
CA GLN A 111 18.57 6.80 -12.50
C GLN A 111 17.48 7.44 -13.38
N GLU A 112 16.31 7.72 -12.82
CA GLU A 112 15.24 8.43 -13.51
C GLU A 112 15.58 9.89 -13.78
N ALA A 113 16.20 10.60 -12.82
CA ALA A 113 16.64 11.97 -13.03
C ALA A 113 17.67 12.07 -14.16
N GLU A 114 18.63 11.14 -14.19
CA GLU A 114 19.64 11.06 -15.26
C GLU A 114 19.00 10.75 -16.62
N ASN A 115 18.03 9.84 -16.67
CA ASN A 115 17.30 9.52 -17.91
C ASN A 115 16.44 10.70 -18.41
N ARG A 116 15.83 11.49 -17.52
CA ARG A 116 15.09 12.71 -17.90
C ARG A 116 16.00 13.76 -18.52
N MET A 117 17.21 13.94 -18.00
CA MET A 117 18.19 14.87 -18.57
C MET A 117 18.62 14.46 -19.98
N LYS A 118 18.84 13.16 -20.21
CA LYS A 118 19.21 12.63 -21.53
C LYS A 118 18.10 12.76 -22.59
N ILE A 119 16.83 12.70 -22.19
CA ILE A 119 15.69 12.84 -23.12
C ILE A 119 15.47 14.29 -23.53
N GLN A 120 15.74 15.26 -22.64
CA GLN A 120 15.59 16.69 -22.95
C GLN A 120 16.61 17.21 -23.99
N GLU A 121 17.82 16.65 -24.05
CA GLU A 121 18.83 17.05 -25.05
C GLU A 121 18.55 16.50 -26.47
N GLY A 122 17.67 15.50 -26.61
CA GLY A 122 17.51 14.75 -27.87
C GLY A 122 16.40 15.21 -28.83
N ASN A 123 15.44 16.04 -28.39
CA ASN A 123 14.23 16.33 -29.18
C ASN A 123 14.09 17.81 -29.53
N VAL A 124 14.94 18.30 -30.44
CA VAL A 124 14.60 19.49 -31.24
C VAL A 124 13.83 18.99 -32.46
N ALA A 125 12.49 19.02 -32.36
CA ALA A 125 11.61 18.64 -33.45
C ALA A 125 11.73 19.66 -34.60
N THR A 126 12.34 19.26 -35.71
CA THR A 126 12.36 20.06 -36.94
C THR A 126 11.02 19.94 -37.65
N HIS A 127 10.27 21.03 -37.76
CA HIS A 127 8.98 21.08 -38.45
C HIS A 127 9.14 20.79 -39.96
N SER A 128 8.32 19.87 -40.48
CA SER A 128 8.17 19.59 -41.91
C SER A 128 7.16 20.56 -42.53
N LEU A 129 7.43 21.06 -43.74
CA LEU A 129 6.52 21.95 -44.51
C LEU A 129 5.21 21.27 -44.96
N ARG A 130 5.01 19.99 -44.64
CA ARG A 130 3.85 19.18 -45.09
C ARG A 130 2.90 18.78 -43.98
N ASP A 131 3.18 19.11 -42.73
CA ASP A 131 2.35 18.64 -41.62
C ASP A 131 1.14 19.55 -41.46
N SER A 132 -0.04 19.06 -41.81
CA SER A 132 -1.29 19.83 -41.76
C SER A 132 -1.77 20.11 -40.34
N PHE A 133 -1.40 19.28 -39.37
CA PHE A 133 -1.61 19.52 -37.94
C PHE A 133 -0.71 18.60 -37.11
N VAL A 134 0.19 19.17 -36.29
CA VAL A 134 0.98 18.42 -35.31
C VAL A 134 0.55 18.86 -33.92
N LEU A 135 0.06 17.91 -33.12
CA LEU A 135 -0.12 18.13 -31.69
C LEU A 135 1.20 17.84 -30.99
N THR A 136 2.03 18.86 -30.82
CA THR A 136 3.24 18.76 -30.01
C THR A 136 2.96 19.17 -28.58
N SER A 137 3.60 18.52 -27.60
CA SER A 137 3.63 19.06 -26.23
C SER A 137 4.36 20.40 -26.28
N VAL A 138 3.72 21.47 -25.78
CA VAL A 138 4.37 22.79 -25.66
C VAL A 138 5.54 22.63 -24.69
N ALA A 139 6.69 23.20 -25.04
CA ALA A 139 7.94 23.05 -24.32
C ALA A 139 7.86 23.53 -22.84
N ASP A 140 6.85 24.33 -22.50
CA ASP A 140 6.67 24.97 -21.19
C ASP A 140 5.80 24.15 -20.23
N GLY A 141 6.11 22.87 -20.02
CA GLY A 141 5.62 22.06 -18.89
C GLY A 141 4.10 21.82 -18.76
N ASN A 142 3.28 22.49 -19.56
CA ASN A 142 1.83 22.39 -19.54
C ASN A 142 1.39 21.31 -20.53
N MET A 143 1.05 20.15 -19.98
CA MET A 143 0.51 19.05 -20.76
C MET A 143 -0.92 19.37 -21.22
N ILE A 144 -1.12 19.41 -22.53
CA ILE A 144 -2.43 19.64 -23.13
C ILE A 144 -3.26 18.35 -23.00
N THR A 145 -4.44 18.48 -22.41
CA THR A 145 -5.42 17.39 -22.33
C THR A 145 -6.50 17.63 -23.39
N LEU A 146 -6.81 16.62 -24.22
CA LEU A 146 -7.82 16.71 -25.28
C LEU A 146 -9.19 16.24 -24.75
N ALA A 147 -10.23 17.01 -25.02
CA ALA A 147 -11.59 16.66 -24.60
C ALA A 147 -12.23 15.57 -25.51
N PRO A 148 -13.02 14.64 -24.97
CA PRO A 148 -13.84 13.74 -25.77
C PRO A 148 -14.90 14.52 -26.55
N GLU A 149 -15.35 14.02 -27.69
CA GLU A 149 -16.36 14.69 -28.55
C GLU A 149 -17.70 14.96 -27.82
N SER A 150 -18.07 14.10 -26.86
CA SER A 150 -19.29 14.24 -26.07
C SER A 150 -19.25 15.30 -24.98
N ALA A 151 -18.09 15.90 -24.70
CA ALA A 151 -17.96 16.90 -23.64
C ALA A 151 -18.69 18.21 -24.00
N LYS A 152 -19.25 18.85 -22.96
CA LYS A 152 -19.78 20.22 -23.03
C LYS A 152 -18.60 21.19 -22.98
N CYS A 153 -18.55 22.11 -23.94
CA CYS A 153 -17.42 23.04 -24.09
C CYS A 153 -17.90 24.47 -24.31
N GLN A 154 -17.06 25.41 -23.91
CA GLN A 154 -17.25 26.85 -24.09
C GLN A 154 -16.11 27.39 -24.94
N THR A 155 -16.42 28.29 -25.87
CA THR A 155 -15.41 28.93 -26.72
C THR A 155 -14.49 29.80 -25.87
N PHE A 156 -13.18 29.51 -25.91
CA PHE A 156 -12.18 30.28 -25.21
C PHE A 156 -11.57 31.36 -26.11
N LYS A 157 -11.11 30.96 -27.31
CA LYS A 157 -10.47 31.89 -28.24
C LYS A 157 -10.65 31.44 -29.69
N GLU A 158 -10.77 32.43 -30.57
CA GLU A 158 -10.87 32.25 -32.02
C GLU A 158 -9.69 32.93 -32.71
N TYR A 159 -9.12 32.27 -33.72
CA TYR A 159 -7.99 32.77 -34.48
C TYR A 159 -8.19 32.57 -35.99
N PRO A 160 -8.26 33.64 -36.79
CA PRO A 160 -8.40 33.53 -38.23
C PRO A 160 -7.04 33.20 -38.88
N GLU A 161 -7.00 32.10 -39.61
CA GLU A 161 -5.85 31.65 -40.36
C GLU A 161 -6.04 31.87 -41.86
N TYR A 162 -5.03 32.45 -42.48
CA TYR A 162 -4.95 32.61 -43.92
C TYR A 162 -4.02 31.55 -44.49
N PHE A 163 -4.45 30.99 -45.62
CA PHE A 163 -3.68 30.02 -46.37
C PHE A 163 -3.56 30.45 -47.83
N TRP A 164 -2.41 30.11 -48.41
CA TRP A 164 -2.08 30.27 -49.81
C TRP A 164 -2.32 28.94 -50.56
N LEU A 165 -2.44 28.99 -51.89
CA LEU A 165 -2.60 27.83 -52.78
C LEU A 165 -3.75 26.90 -52.34
N PHE A 166 -4.95 27.46 -52.18
CA PHE A 166 -6.16 26.69 -51.83
C PHE A 166 -6.07 25.95 -50.48
N GLY A 167 -5.23 26.42 -49.56
CA GLY A 167 -5.03 25.75 -48.27
C GLY A 167 -3.74 24.93 -48.17
N ALA A 168 -2.90 24.90 -49.21
CA ALA A 168 -1.67 24.10 -49.20
C ALA A 168 -0.56 24.69 -48.32
N LEU A 169 -0.49 26.02 -48.19
CA LEU A 169 0.56 26.70 -47.42
C LEU A 169 -0.08 27.68 -46.45
N ARG A 170 0.39 27.72 -45.20
CA ARG A 170 -0.07 28.70 -44.20
C ARG A 170 0.78 29.97 -44.31
N PHE A 171 0.18 31.16 -44.14
CA PHE A 171 0.93 32.42 -44.16
C PHE A 171 1.73 32.69 -42.89
N TYR A 172 1.14 32.36 -41.74
CA TYR A 172 1.72 32.61 -40.42
C TYR A 172 1.33 31.48 -39.47
N GLU A 173 2.29 30.98 -38.69
CA GLU A 173 2.01 30.06 -37.62
C GLU A 173 1.31 30.76 -36.44
N PRO A 174 0.24 30.18 -35.89
CA PRO A 174 -0.40 30.72 -34.70
C PRO A 174 0.53 30.60 -33.48
N ASN A 175 0.52 31.61 -32.61
CA ASN A 175 1.17 31.51 -31.32
C ASN A 175 0.33 30.65 -30.37
N TRP A 176 0.73 29.39 -30.19
CA TRP A 176 0.00 28.42 -29.36
C TRP A 176 0.00 28.78 -27.87
N ASP A 177 0.97 29.53 -27.37
CA ASP A 177 1.06 29.93 -25.96
C ASP A 177 -0.04 30.94 -25.57
N GLU A 178 -0.53 31.69 -26.55
CA GLU A 178 -1.59 32.68 -26.37
C GLU A 178 -2.99 32.13 -26.71
N LEU A 179 -3.05 31.10 -27.55
CA LEU A 179 -4.30 30.47 -27.98
C LEU A 179 -4.77 29.38 -27.03
N LEU A 180 -3.83 28.68 -26.40
CA LEU A 180 -4.15 27.64 -25.45
C LEU A 180 -4.32 28.23 -24.04
N PRO A 181 -5.32 27.76 -23.28
CA PRO A 181 -5.43 28.11 -21.88
C PRO A 181 -4.22 27.57 -21.11
N LYS A 182 -3.75 28.32 -20.10
CA LYS A 182 -2.69 27.88 -19.18
C LYS A 182 -3.19 26.92 -18.09
N ASP A 183 -4.47 26.55 -18.14
CA ASP A 183 -5.10 25.64 -17.19
C ASP A 183 -5.00 24.19 -17.67
N ASN A 184 -4.95 23.23 -16.75
CA ASN A 184 -4.99 21.79 -17.04
C ASN A 184 -6.38 21.26 -17.48
N ARG A 185 -7.27 22.14 -17.94
CA ARG A 185 -8.61 21.75 -18.39
C ARG A 185 -8.53 21.12 -19.79
N PRO A 186 -9.40 20.14 -20.10
CA PRO A 186 -9.40 19.53 -21.41
C PRO A 186 -9.85 20.54 -22.47
N VAL A 187 -9.11 20.62 -23.57
CA VAL A 187 -9.36 21.52 -24.68
C VAL A 187 -9.82 20.76 -25.91
N ARG A 188 -10.60 21.44 -26.74
CA ARG A 188 -11.00 20.95 -28.05
C ARG A 188 -10.64 22.00 -29.08
N ILE A 189 -9.74 21.65 -29.97
CA ILE A 189 -9.29 22.51 -31.05
C ILE A 189 -10.07 22.10 -32.29
N LYS A 190 -10.78 23.04 -32.90
CA LYS A 190 -11.52 22.83 -34.16
C LYS A 190 -11.05 23.85 -35.18
N GLN A 191 -11.04 23.43 -36.43
CA GLN A 191 -10.88 24.34 -37.56
C GLN A 191 -12.21 24.40 -38.30
N THR A 192 -12.90 25.54 -38.22
CA THR A 192 -14.21 25.74 -38.85
C THR A 192 -14.11 26.84 -39.91
N SER A 193 -14.97 26.75 -40.92
CA SER A 193 -15.14 27.82 -41.91
C SER A 193 -16.39 28.58 -41.56
N THR A 194 -16.23 29.80 -41.07
CA THR A 194 -17.36 30.70 -40.84
C THR A 194 -17.86 31.27 -42.17
N TRP A 195 -19.07 31.81 -42.19
CA TRP A 195 -19.63 32.37 -43.44
C TRP A 195 -18.80 33.55 -43.97
N THR A 196 -18.17 34.33 -43.08
CA THR A 196 -17.23 35.39 -43.45
C THR A 196 -15.96 34.82 -44.09
N ASP A 197 -15.46 33.69 -43.57
CA ASP A 197 -14.34 32.96 -44.15
C ASP A 197 -14.67 32.44 -45.55
N MET A 198 -15.90 31.94 -45.76
CA MET A 198 -16.37 31.51 -47.08
C MET A 198 -16.45 32.67 -48.06
N ALA A 199 -16.98 33.83 -47.65
CA ALA A 199 -17.05 35.02 -48.50
C ALA A 199 -15.65 35.52 -48.91
N ILE A 200 -14.70 35.57 -47.97
CA ILE A 200 -13.31 35.95 -48.24
C ILE A 200 -12.64 34.94 -49.16
N THR A 201 -12.90 33.65 -48.95
CA THR A 201 -12.33 32.58 -49.78
C THR A 201 -12.91 32.57 -51.19
N LEU A 202 -14.19 32.92 -51.37
CA LEU A 202 -14.79 33.01 -52.71
C LEU A 202 -14.20 34.18 -53.51
N LEU A 203 -13.99 35.33 -52.87
CA LEU A 203 -13.41 36.51 -53.52
C LEU A 203 -11.89 36.35 -53.74
N GLY A 204 -11.17 35.88 -52.73
CA GLY A 204 -9.71 35.72 -52.75
C GLY A 204 -9.23 34.44 -53.44
N GLY A 205 -9.98 33.35 -53.35
CA GLY A 205 -9.61 32.05 -53.91
C GLY A 205 -9.63 32.03 -55.43
N PHE A 206 -10.57 32.76 -56.06
CA PHE A 206 -10.65 32.87 -57.52
C PHE A 206 -9.59 33.81 -58.11
N ALA A 207 -9.24 34.90 -57.40
CA ALA A 207 -8.32 35.92 -57.91
C ALA A 207 -6.85 35.66 -57.55
N ILE A 208 -6.58 35.19 -56.33
CA ILE A 208 -5.23 35.15 -55.71
C ILE A 208 -4.95 33.86 -54.94
N THR A 209 -5.82 32.85 -55.06
CA THR A 209 -5.63 31.53 -54.44
C THR A 209 -5.53 31.55 -52.90
N ILE A 210 -6.07 32.59 -52.26
CA ILE A 210 -6.09 32.75 -50.81
C ILE A 210 -7.36 32.16 -50.22
N THR A 211 -7.22 31.35 -49.17
CA THR A 211 -8.34 30.81 -48.40
C THR A 211 -8.21 31.21 -46.94
N ARG A 212 -9.35 31.36 -46.26
CA ARG A 212 -9.40 31.70 -44.83
C ARG A 212 -10.13 30.58 -44.08
N LYS A 213 -9.63 30.20 -42.91
CA LYS A 213 -10.27 29.28 -41.97
C LYS A 213 -10.06 29.81 -40.56
N THR A 214 -10.97 29.53 -39.64
CA THR A 214 -10.86 29.99 -38.26
C THR A 214 -10.57 28.80 -37.34
N ILE A 215 -9.51 28.89 -36.55
CA ILE A 215 -9.27 27.97 -35.42
C ILE A 215 -10.12 28.45 -34.25
N VAL A 216 -10.90 27.53 -33.69
CA VAL A 216 -11.67 27.75 -32.47
C VAL A 216 -11.11 26.81 -31.40
N VAL A 217 -10.61 27.39 -30.31
CA VAL A 217 -10.17 26.67 -29.13
C VAL A 217 -11.30 26.71 -28.12
N ASP A 218 -11.92 25.56 -27.88
CA ASP A 218 -12.94 25.39 -26.85
C ASP A 218 -12.31 24.80 -25.58
N VAL A 219 -12.73 25.28 -24.42
CA VAL A 219 -12.43 24.67 -23.11
C VAL A 219 -13.61 23.84 -22.67
N CYS A 220 -13.36 22.58 -22.32
CA CYS A 220 -14.39 21.61 -21.99
C CYS A 220 -14.38 21.26 -20.50
N GLU A 221 -15.53 20.82 -20.00
CA GLU A 221 -15.66 20.26 -18.65
C GLU A 221 -15.56 18.73 -18.69
N GLY A 222 -14.89 18.15 -17.69
CA GLY A 222 -14.82 16.68 -17.50
C GLY A 222 -13.40 16.10 -17.62
N SER A 223 -13.34 14.79 -17.84
CA SER A 223 -12.08 14.09 -18.12
C SER A 223 -11.71 14.22 -19.60
N GLY A 224 -10.41 14.24 -19.87
CA GLY A 224 -9.90 14.20 -21.24
C GLY A 224 -8.74 13.24 -21.39
N PHE A 225 -8.29 13.10 -22.63
CA PHE A 225 -7.19 12.24 -23.01
C PHE A 225 -5.90 13.06 -23.07
N ARG A 226 -4.88 12.59 -22.36
CA ARG A 226 -3.52 13.12 -22.49
C ARG A 226 -2.73 12.22 -23.43
N MET A 227 -1.97 12.83 -24.33
CA MET A 227 -0.99 12.08 -25.11
C MET A 227 0.20 11.80 -24.20
N VAL A 228 0.51 10.52 -24.03
CA VAL A 228 1.63 10.05 -23.19
C VAL A 228 2.60 9.33 -24.13
N SER A 229 3.89 9.61 -23.99
CA SER A 229 4.92 8.92 -24.76
C SER A 229 4.96 7.43 -24.42
N ASP A 230 5.32 6.57 -25.38
CA ASP A 230 5.48 5.12 -25.13
C ASP A 230 6.49 4.83 -24.02
N SER A 231 7.54 5.66 -23.89
CA SER A 231 8.50 5.59 -22.78
C SER A 231 7.88 5.85 -21.43
N GLU A 232 6.96 6.81 -21.34
CA GLU A 232 6.28 7.14 -20.09
C GLU A 232 5.19 6.12 -19.75
N ILE A 233 4.52 5.55 -20.75
CA ILE A 233 3.61 4.40 -20.58
C ILE A 233 4.38 3.20 -20.00
N LYS A 234 5.57 2.89 -20.54
CA LYS A 234 6.43 1.83 -20.02
C LYS A 234 6.83 2.08 -18.57
N ARG A 235 7.25 3.30 -18.23
CA ARG A 235 7.62 3.68 -16.86
C ARG A 235 6.47 3.48 -15.88
N ILE A 236 5.28 3.99 -16.20
CA ILE A 236 4.08 3.83 -15.34
C ILE A 236 3.75 2.35 -15.13
N LYS A 237 3.87 1.55 -16.20
CA LYS A 237 3.63 0.11 -16.13
C LYS A 237 4.68 -0.60 -15.26
N GLU A 238 5.96 -0.28 -15.43
CA GLU A 238 7.06 -0.84 -14.65
C GLU A 238 6.94 -0.47 -13.16
N GLU A 239 6.60 0.78 -12.84
CA GLU A 239 6.35 1.24 -11.47
C GLU A 239 5.18 0.48 -10.82
N ALA A 240 4.05 0.34 -11.53
CA ALA A 240 2.90 -0.40 -11.02
C ALA A 240 3.23 -1.89 -10.80
N VAL A 241 4.01 -2.50 -11.69
CA VAL A 241 4.47 -3.89 -11.55
C VAL A 241 5.40 -4.03 -10.35
N GLU A 242 6.31 -3.08 -10.13
CA GLU A 242 7.21 -3.08 -8.97
C GLU A 242 6.43 -2.95 -7.65
N GLN A 243 5.44 -2.05 -7.58
CA GLN A 243 4.58 -1.93 -6.40
C GLN A 243 3.87 -3.24 -6.08
N ILE A 244 3.26 -3.88 -7.08
CA ILE A 244 2.58 -5.19 -6.92
C ILE A 244 3.57 -6.25 -6.44
N LYS A 245 4.76 -6.30 -7.03
CA LYS A 245 5.81 -7.26 -6.64
C LYS A 245 6.24 -7.04 -5.18
N THR A 246 6.45 -5.80 -4.76
CA THR A 246 6.83 -5.50 -3.36
C THR A 246 5.73 -5.88 -2.37
N GLU A 247 4.46 -5.67 -2.73
CA GLU A 247 3.33 -6.09 -1.89
C GLU A 247 3.26 -7.61 -1.74
N GLN A 248 3.51 -8.35 -2.83
CA GLN A 248 3.58 -9.82 -2.80
C GLN A 248 4.74 -10.33 -1.93
N GLU A 249 5.95 -9.78 -2.11
CA GLU A 249 7.11 -10.15 -1.30
C GLU A 249 6.93 -9.88 0.20
N LEU A 250 6.16 -8.85 0.56
CA LEU A 250 5.79 -8.56 1.94
C LEU A 250 4.80 -9.60 2.50
N LYS A 251 3.75 -9.94 1.74
CA LYS A 251 2.78 -10.97 2.14
C LYS A 251 3.43 -12.34 2.32
N GLU A 252 4.28 -12.77 1.39
CA GLU A 252 5.00 -14.04 1.50
C GLU A 252 5.93 -14.09 2.73
N ALA A 253 6.56 -12.97 3.08
CA ALA A 253 7.40 -12.90 4.27
C ALA A 253 6.58 -12.97 5.57
N GLU A 254 5.40 -12.37 5.59
CA GLU A 254 4.46 -12.44 6.71
C GLU A 254 3.95 -13.87 6.92
N GLU A 255 3.49 -14.54 5.86
CA GLU A 255 3.02 -15.94 5.91
C GLU A 255 4.12 -16.89 6.41
N LYS A 256 5.37 -16.74 5.92
CA LYS A 256 6.49 -17.56 6.38
C LYS A 256 6.78 -17.38 7.87
N TYR A 257 6.71 -16.15 8.36
CA TYR A 257 6.90 -15.86 9.77
C TYR A 257 5.80 -16.49 10.64
N GLU A 258 4.54 -16.41 10.20
CA GLU A 258 3.42 -17.06 10.89
C GLU A 258 3.58 -18.59 10.94
N LEU A 259 4.01 -19.21 9.84
CA LEU A 259 4.27 -20.65 9.78
C LEU A 259 5.44 -21.06 10.69
N GLU A 260 6.54 -20.32 10.70
CA GLU A 260 7.68 -20.59 11.59
C GLU A 260 7.27 -20.49 13.07
N GLN A 261 6.40 -19.53 13.39
CA GLN A 261 5.89 -19.37 14.75
C GLN A 261 4.98 -20.55 15.15
N LEU A 262 4.12 -21.02 14.24
CA LEU A 262 3.29 -22.21 14.44
C LEU A 262 4.14 -23.48 14.62
N GLU A 263 5.22 -23.63 13.85
CA GLU A 263 6.13 -24.77 13.96
C GLU A 263 6.84 -24.79 15.31
N LYS A 264 7.39 -23.66 15.75
CA LYS A 264 7.99 -23.53 17.09
C LYS A 264 6.99 -23.87 18.19
N ASP A 265 5.77 -23.36 18.11
CA ASP A 265 4.72 -23.67 19.07
C ASP A 265 4.43 -25.19 19.10
N LEU A 266 4.37 -25.84 17.93
CA LEU A 266 4.15 -27.28 17.81
C LEU A 266 5.33 -28.10 18.38
N GLU A 267 6.57 -27.69 18.14
CA GLU A 267 7.76 -28.32 18.73
C GLU A 267 7.79 -28.20 20.25
N THR A 268 7.44 -27.02 20.80
CA THR A 268 7.37 -26.85 22.26
C THR A 268 6.29 -27.72 22.89
N LEU A 269 5.17 -27.96 22.20
CA LEU A 269 4.13 -28.89 22.64
C LEU A 269 4.61 -30.34 22.61
N LYS A 270 5.34 -30.74 21.55
CA LYS A 270 5.93 -32.09 21.45
C LYS A 270 6.96 -32.37 22.53
N ARG A 271 7.85 -31.41 22.84
CA ARG A 271 8.86 -31.54 23.91
C ARG A 271 8.27 -31.62 25.33
N LYS A 272 7.02 -31.19 25.53
CA LYS A 272 6.34 -31.23 26.82
C LYS A 272 5.51 -32.50 27.05
N ARG A 273 5.36 -33.36 26.05
CA ARG A 273 4.70 -34.68 26.16
C ARG A 273 5.75 -35.75 26.40
#